data_AF-A0A3D1P8E7-F1
#
_entry.id   AF-A0A3D1P8E7-F1
#
_cell.length_a   1.000
_cell.length_b   1.000
_cell.length_c   1.000
_cell.angle_alpha   90.00
_cell.angle_beta   90.00
_cell.angle_gamma   90.00
#
_symmetry.space_group_name_H-M   'P 1'
#
loop_
_entity.id
_entity.type
_entity.pdbx_description
1 polymer ?
#
loop_
_entity_poly.entity_id
_entity_poly.type
_entity_poly.pdbx_seq_one_letter_code
_entity_poly.pdbx_strand_id
1 'polypeptide(L)' 'MSFINHFSNVSTNELVEQFKSATLQGKPPQELVEELAKRPGIAFIQATDSTEITLEKARAAIHQIERSTQ' A
#
# COMPACT_ATOMS: atom_id res chain seq x y z
N MET A 1 -2.00 22.60 8.16
CA MET A 1 -2.72 22.22 6.92
C MET A 1 -2.61 20.71 6.81
N SER A 2 -3.74 20.00 6.88
CA SER A 2 -3.80 18.55 7.03
C SER A 2 -3.40 17.83 5.73
N PHE A 3 -2.34 17.02 5.78
CA PHE A 3 -1.83 16.24 4.64
C PHE A 3 -2.83 15.16 4.18
N ILE A 4 -3.75 14.74 5.05
CA ILE A 4 -4.82 13.76 4.81
C ILE A 4 -5.66 14.07 3.55
N ASN A 5 -5.95 15.34 3.25
CA ASN A 5 -6.81 15.70 2.11
C ASN A 5 -6.11 15.63 0.74
N HIS A 6 -4.78 15.51 0.71
CA HIS A 6 -4.05 15.41 -0.56
C HIS A 6 -4.05 13.99 -1.13
N PHE A 7 -4.01 12.95 -0.28
CA PHE A 7 -3.86 11.57 -0.73
C PHE A 7 -5.17 10.90 -1.18
N SER A 8 -6.32 11.42 -0.76
CA SER A 8 -7.63 10.85 -1.13
C SER A 8 -7.93 10.97 -2.64
N ASN A 9 -7.41 12.01 -3.31
CA ASN A 9 -7.58 12.24 -4.75
C ASN A 9 -6.43 11.70 -5.62
N VAL A 10 -5.39 11.14 -5.00
CA VAL A 10 -4.21 10.65 -5.72
C VAL A 10 -4.41 9.20 -6.13
N SER A 11 -3.99 8.86 -7.35
CA SER A 11 -4.11 7.49 -7.87
C SER A 11 -3.23 6.52 -7.08
N THR A 12 -3.62 5.24 -7.01
CA THR A 12 -2.83 4.21 -6.31
C THR A 12 -1.38 4.15 -6.81
N ASN A 13 -1.17 4.31 -8.13
CA ASN A 13 0.17 4.31 -8.71
C ASN A 13 1.02 5.48 -8.21
N GLU A 14 0.44 6.68 -8.14
CA GLU A 14 1.16 7.85 -7.62
C GLU A 14 1.44 7.75 -6.12
N LEU A 15 0.52 7.17 -5.33
CA LEU A 15 0.77 6.88 -3.91
C LEU A 15 1.95 5.92 -3.75
N VAL A 16 2.03 4.86 -4.58
CA VAL A 16 3.14 3.90 -4.57
C VAL A 16 4.46 4.57 -4.94
N GLU A 17 4.48 5.43 -5.95
CA GLU A 17 5.68 6.17 -6.35
C GLU A 17 6.14 7.11 -5.23
N GLN A 18 5.24 7.86 -4.61
CA GLN A 18 5.56 8.70 -3.46
C GLN A 18 6.09 7.86 -2.27
N PHE A 19 5.52 6.68 -2.05
CA PHE A 19 5.98 5.78 -0.99
C PHE A 19 7.38 5.26 -1.26
N LYS A 20 7.69 4.86 -2.49
CA LYS A 20 9.05 4.47 -2.89
C LYS A 20 10.03 5.63 -2.71
N SER A 21 9.70 6.82 -3.21
CA SER A 21 10.57 8.00 -3.08
C SER A 21 10.83 8.37 -1.62
N ALA A 22 9.80 8.35 -0.77
CA ALA A 22 9.95 8.67 0.64
C ALA A 22 10.72 7.57 1.42
N THR A 23 10.57 6.31 1.02
CA THR A 23 11.35 5.18 1.59
C THR A 23 12.81 5.25 1.17
N LEU A 24 13.12 5.70 -0.06
CA LEU A 24 14.50 5.94 -0.50
C LEU A 24 15.18 7.08 0.28
N GLN A 25 14.40 8.08 0.70
CA GLN A 25 14.89 9.19 1.52
C GLN A 25 14.94 8.86 3.02
N GLY A 26 14.41 7.70 3.44
CA GLY A 26 14.39 7.24 4.82
C GLY A 26 13.08 6.55 5.18
N LYS A 27 12.24 7.21 5.99
CA LYS A 27 10.97 6.64 6.45
C LYS A 27 9.80 7.33 5.76
N PRO A 28 8.92 6.58 5.08
CA PRO A 28 7.73 7.17 4.47
C PRO A 28 6.79 7.75 5.53
N PRO A 29 6.04 8.82 5.21
CA PRO A 29 5.03 9.38 6.10
C PRO A 29 3.98 8.33 6.47
N GLN A 30 3.55 8.33 7.74
CA GLN A 30 2.56 7.37 8.23
C GLN A 30 1.22 7.49 7.49
N GLU A 31 0.79 8.72 7.19
CA GLU A 31 -0.45 8.98 6.43
C GLU A 31 -0.42 8.32 5.03
N LEU A 32 0.74 8.32 4.38
CA LEU A 32 0.92 7.70 3.07
C LEU A 32 0.84 6.17 3.15
N VAL A 33 1.42 5.58 4.20
CA VAL A 33 1.34 4.15 4.48
C VAL A 33 -0.11 3.74 4.75
N GLU A 34 -0.82 4.50 5.57
CA GLU A 34 -2.21 4.24 5.92
C GLU A 34 -3.14 4.34 4.71
N GLU A 35 -2.94 5.33 3.84
CA GLU A 35 -3.72 5.45 2.61
C GLU A 35 -3.45 4.31 1.63
N LEU A 36 -2.18 3.90 1.46
CA LEU A 36 -1.84 2.75 0.63
C LEU A 36 -2.39 1.43 1.21
N ALA A 37 -2.39 1.27 2.53
CA ALA A 37 -2.92 0.08 3.20
C ALA A 37 -4.45 -0.07 3.05
N LYS A 38 -5.16 1.04 2.83
CA LYS A 38 -6.60 1.04 2.53
C LYS A 38 -6.92 0.70 1.08
N ARG A 39 -5.93 0.74 0.16
CA ARG A 39 -6.18 0.47 -1.26
C ARG A 39 -6.21 -1.04 -1.53
N PRO A 40 -7.26 -1.55 -2.18
CA PRO A 40 -7.31 -2.95 -2.56
C PRO A 40 -6.17 -3.28 -3.55
N GLY A 41 -5.52 -4.43 -3.37
CA GLY A 41 -4.41 -4.87 -4.21
C GLY A 41 -3.02 -4.41 -3.80
N ILE A 42 -2.89 -3.63 -2.72
CA ILE A 42 -1.58 -3.33 -2.13
C ILE A 42 -1.30 -4.31 -0.99
N ALA A 43 -0.18 -5.03 -1.10
CA ALA A 43 0.32 -5.91 -0.05
C ALA A 43 1.67 -5.39 0.46
N PHE A 44 1.74 -5.06 1.74
CA PHE A 44 3.01 -4.75 2.40
C PHE A 44 3.68 -6.05 2.84
N ILE A 45 4.81 -6.34 2.22
CA ILE A 45 5.63 -7.51 2.52
C ILE A 45 6.91 -7.05 3.21
N GLN A 46 7.21 -7.65 4.36
CA GLN A 46 8.46 -7.41 5.05
C GLN A 46 9.51 -8.36 4.49
N ALA A 47 10.75 -7.89 4.33
CA ALA A 47 11.84 -8.74 3.84
C ALA A 47 12.16 -9.92 4.80
N THR A 48 11.71 -9.83 6.05
CA THR A 48 11.80 -10.89 7.07
C THR A 48 10.65 -11.90 7.02
N ASP A 49 9.59 -11.63 6.25
CA ASP A 49 8.50 -12.58 6.09
C ASP A 49 9.01 -13.81 5.31
N SER A 50 8.61 -15.00 5.76
CA SER A 50 8.85 -16.22 4.98
C SER A 50 8.11 -16.14 3.64
N THR A 51 8.61 -16.87 2.64
CA THR A 51 7.99 -16.97 1.31
C THR A 51 6.52 -17.42 1.38
N GLU A 52 6.17 -18.29 2.32
CA GLU A 52 4.79 -18.72 2.58
C GLU A 52 3.89 -17.57 3.05
N ILE A 53 4.35 -16.78 4.02
CA ILE A 53 3.63 -15.59 4.53
C ILE A 53 3.49 -14.52 3.44
N THR A 54 4.53 -14.35 2.63
CA THR A 54 4.53 -13.43 1.48
C THR A 54 3.47 -13.83 0.46
N LEU A 55 3.38 -15.13 0.13
CA LEU A 55 2.41 -15.65 -0.82
C LEU A 55 0.97 -15.54 -0.28
N GLU A 56 0.76 -15.79 1.01
CA GLU A 56 -0.55 -15.63 1.65
C GLU A 56 -1.02 -14.18 1.63
N LYS A 57 -0.14 -13.22 1.99
CA LYS A 57 -0.45 -11.78 1.93
C LYS A 57 -0.78 -11.33 0.50
N ALA A 58 -0.05 -11.81 -0.50
CA ALA A 58 -0.33 -11.51 -1.90
C ALA A 58 -1.69 -12.07 -2.34
N ARG A 59 -2.01 -13.31 -1.98
CA ARG A 59 -3.31 -13.93 -2.28
C ARG A 59 -4.48 -13.18 -1.64
N ALA A 60 -4.34 -12.79 -0.37
CA ALA A 60 -5.36 -12.02 0.34
C ALA A 60 -5.64 -10.68 -0.34
N ALA A 61 -4.59 -9.99 -0.80
CA ALA A 61 -4.72 -8.72 -1.51
C ALA A 61 -5.46 -8.88 -2.86
N ILE A 62 -5.16 -9.94 -3.62
CA ILE A 62 -5.85 -10.23 -4.91
C ILE A 62 -7.33 -10.54 -4.67
N HIS A 63 -7.64 -11.41 -3.71
CA HIS A 63 -9.02 -11.83 -3.43
C HIS A 63 -9.91 -10.66 -2.95
N GLN A 64 -9.34 -9.66 -2.28
CA GLN A 64 -10.08 -8.44 -1.91
C GLN A 64 -10.49 -7.61 -3.13
N ILE A 65 -9.66 -7.57 -4.18
CA ILE A 65 -10.02 -6.90 -5.44
C ILE A 65 -11.15 -7.68 -6.12
N GLU A 66 -11.04 -9.00 -6.21
CA GLU A 66 -12.02 -9.86 -6.88
C GLU A 66 -13.41 -9.76 -6.24
N ARG A 67 -13.49 -9.75 -4.89
CA ARG A 67 -14.77 -9.56 -4.19
C ARG A 67 -15.36 -8.16 -4.31
N SER A 68 -14.54 -7.14 -4.56
CA SER A 68 -15.01 -5.76 -4.72
C SER A 68 -15.54 -5.48 -6.14
N THR A 69 -15.37 -6.43 -7.07
CA THR A 69 -15.71 -6.30 -8.50
C THR A 69 -16.94 -7.14 -8.89
N GLN A 70 -17.55 -7.87 -7.95
CA GLN A 70 -18.82 -8.60 -8.12
C GLN A 70 -19.98 -7.86 -7.47
#